data_AF-A0AAU4B435-F1
#
_entry.id   AF-A0AAU4B435-F1
#
_cell.length_a   1.000
_cell.length_b   1.000
_cell.length_c   1.000
_cell.angle_alpha   90.00
_cell.angle_beta   90.00
_cell.angle_gamma   90.00
#
_symmetry.space_group_name_H-M   'P 1'
#
loop_
_entity.id
_entity.type
_entity.pdbx_description
1 polymer ?
#
loop_
_entity_poly.entity_id
_entity_poly.type
_entity_poly.pdbx_seq_one_letter_code
_entity_poly.pdbx_strand_id
1 'polypeptide(L)'
;MTHPVDFGDDEATEGYEAETGPFADWERHATAAEGLVPYDVEQLLGALQRRIEELSERQPVTALRIAARVESAAPQYSAGAARAARRGLVSWEAIGRAFSTSGEAAQDRFARQVAD
;
A
#
# COMPACT_ATOMS: atom_id res chain seq x y z
N MET A 1 3.89 -15.12 -13.68
CA MET A 1 4.71 -16.23 -14.19
C MET A 1 3.84 -17.47 -14.29
N THR A 2 4.30 -18.52 -14.96
CA THR A 2 3.62 -19.82 -15.00
C THR A 2 4.53 -20.81 -14.32
N HIS A 3 4.00 -21.52 -13.31
CA HIS A 3 4.72 -22.53 -12.54
C HIS A 3 4.27 -23.92 -13.00
N PRO A 4 5.19 -24.90 -13.15
CA PRO A 4 4.83 -26.27 -13.47
C PRO A 4 4.02 -26.90 -12.32
N VAL A 5 3.03 -27.73 -12.66
CA VAL A 5 2.23 -28.49 -11.69
C VAL A 5 2.74 -29.93 -11.69
N ASP A 6 3.15 -30.43 -10.52
CA ASP A 6 3.56 -31.82 -10.33
C ASP A 6 2.44 -32.62 -9.65
N PHE A 7 1.72 -33.40 -10.44
CA PHE A 7 0.57 -34.16 -9.94
C PHE A 7 1.05 -35.33 -9.10
N GLY A 8 0.83 -35.24 -7.78
CA GLY A 8 1.21 -36.27 -6.81
C GLY A 8 2.38 -35.88 -5.91
N ASP A 9 2.95 -34.68 -6.12
CA ASP A 9 3.96 -34.08 -5.26
C ASP A 9 3.54 -32.62 -4.93
N ASP A 10 2.80 -32.49 -3.83
CA ASP A 10 2.23 -31.22 -3.39
C ASP A 10 3.34 -30.24 -2.96
N GLU A 11 4.42 -30.75 -2.36
CA GLU A 11 5.54 -29.92 -1.88
C GLU A 11 6.32 -29.33 -3.06
N ALA A 12 6.58 -30.13 -4.10
CA ALA A 12 7.21 -29.67 -5.33
C ALA A 12 6.32 -28.71 -6.13
N THR A 13 5.00 -28.90 -6.08
CA THR A 13 4.03 -28.03 -6.75
C THR A 13 3.87 -26.70 -6.04
N GLU A 14 3.78 -26.67 -4.71
CA GLU A 14 3.54 -25.44 -3.97
C GLU A 14 4.82 -24.62 -3.79
N GLY A 15 5.97 -25.28 -3.59
CA GLY A 15 7.23 -24.60 -3.27
C GLY A 15 7.13 -23.85 -1.94
N TYR A 16 6.45 -24.45 -0.96
CA TYR A 16 6.31 -23.91 0.38
C TYR A 16 7.71 -23.64 0.99
N GLU A 17 7.92 -22.46 1.58
CA GLU A 17 9.21 -21.93 2.06
C GLU A 17 10.24 -21.47 1.00
N ALA A 18 10.00 -21.66 -0.29
CA ALA A 18 10.90 -21.15 -1.33
C ALA A 18 10.74 -19.62 -1.52
N GLU A 19 11.85 -18.89 -1.72
CA GLU A 19 11.84 -17.44 -2.00
C GLU A 19 11.12 -17.10 -3.34
N THR A 20 11.05 -18.08 -4.25
CA THR A 20 10.41 -17.98 -5.56
C THR A 20 9.59 -19.24 -5.84
N GLY A 21 8.39 -19.11 -6.42
CA GLY A 21 7.51 -20.23 -6.71
C GLY A 21 6.03 -19.83 -6.65
N PRO A 22 5.11 -20.76 -6.92
CA PRO A 22 3.67 -20.47 -6.92
C PRO A 22 3.16 -20.05 -5.53
N PHE A 23 3.65 -20.64 -4.43
CA PHE A 23 3.29 -20.18 -3.09
C PHE A 23 3.79 -18.76 -2.82
N ALA A 24 5.07 -18.46 -3.07
CA ALA A 24 5.62 -17.11 -2.89
C ALA A 24 4.97 -16.05 -3.81
N ASP A 25 4.59 -16.43 -5.04
CA ASP A 25 3.82 -15.57 -5.94
C ASP A 25 2.38 -15.37 -5.43
N TRP A 26 1.75 -16.42 -4.88
CA TRP A 26 0.43 -16.33 -4.25
C TRP A 26 0.48 -15.47 -2.99
N GLU A 27 1.47 -15.61 -2.11
CA GLU A 27 1.62 -14.81 -0.89
C GLU A 27 1.86 -13.33 -1.22
N ARG A 28 2.68 -13.05 -2.25
CA ARG A 28 2.85 -11.71 -2.80
C ARG A 28 1.54 -11.17 -3.38
N HIS A 29 0.76 -12.01 -4.08
CA HIS A 29 -0.55 -11.62 -4.60
C HIS A 29 -1.60 -11.43 -3.50
N ALA A 30 -1.64 -12.29 -2.49
CA ALA A 30 -2.54 -12.21 -1.35
C ALA A 30 -2.25 -10.95 -0.54
N THR A 31 -0.99 -10.69 -0.20
CA THR A 31 -0.56 -9.44 0.44
C THR A 31 -0.95 -8.20 -0.38
N ALA A 32 -0.74 -8.24 -1.70
CA ALA A 32 -1.13 -7.16 -2.61
C ALA A 32 -2.66 -7.01 -2.77
N ALA A 33 -3.41 -8.11 -2.68
CA ALA A 33 -4.87 -8.14 -2.81
C ALA A 33 -5.59 -7.80 -1.50
N GLU A 34 -5.00 -8.14 -0.36
CA GLU A 34 -5.53 -7.91 0.99
C GLU A 34 -5.20 -6.51 1.51
N GLY A 35 -4.30 -5.78 0.84
CA GLY A 35 -4.04 -4.37 1.13
C GLY A 35 -3.23 -4.14 2.41
N LEU A 36 -2.40 -5.11 2.79
CA LEU A 36 -1.48 -4.96 3.92
C LEU A 36 -0.34 -4.01 3.55
N VAL A 37 -0.02 -3.09 4.47
CA VAL A 37 1.15 -2.23 4.32
C VAL A 37 2.39 -3.11 4.55
N PRO A 38 3.37 -3.15 3.62
CA PRO A 38 4.59 -3.91 3.83
C PRO A 38 5.29 -3.52 5.14
N TYR A 39 5.81 -4.51 5.87
CA TYR A 39 6.37 -4.31 7.21
C TYR A 39 7.49 -3.26 7.26
N ASP A 40 8.34 -3.20 6.24
CA ASP A 40 9.39 -2.18 6.11
C ASP A 40 8.80 -0.76 6.02
N VAL A 41 7.68 -0.60 5.31
CA VAL A 41 6.96 0.67 5.20
C VAL A 41 6.31 1.05 6.53
N GLU A 42 5.71 0.10 7.25
CA GLU A 42 5.18 0.35 8.60
C GLU A 42 6.27 0.84 9.56
N GLN A 43 7.44 0.20 9.52
CA GLN A 43 8.58 0.58 10.35
C GLN A 43 9.11 1.99 10.01
N LEU A 44 9.15 2.35 8.73
CA LEU A 44 9.54 3.70 8.29
C LEU A 44 8.54 4.76 8.79
N LEU A 45 7.24 4.49 8.68
CA LEU A 45 6.20 5.39 9.19
C LEU A 45 6.28 5.55 10.70
N GLY A 46 6.44 4.45 11.44
CA GLY A 46 6.61 4.47 12.90
C GLY A 46 7.89 5.18 13.35
N ALA A 47 8.99 5.07 12.60
CA ALA A 47 10.23 5.80 12.87
C ALA A 47 10.05 7.31 12.63
N LEU A 48 9.39 7.70 11.53
CA LEU A 48 9.10 9.10 11.22
C LEU A 48 8.22 9.74 12.31
N GLN A 49 7.15 9.04 12.72
CA GLN A 49 6.26 9.52 13.77
C GLN A 49 7.01 9.80 15.07
N ARG A 50 7.77 8.82 15.59
CA ARG A 50 8.56 8.99 16.82
C ARG A 50 9.53 10.17 16.71
N ARG A 51 10.15 10.37 15.54
CA ARG A 51 11.06 11.48 15.33
C ARG A 51 10.36 12.84 15.36
N ILE A 52 9.15 12.93 14.81
CA ILE A 52 8.33 14.15 14.87
C ILE A 52 7.91 14.42 16.32
N GLU A 53 7.55 13.41 17.09
CA GLU A 53 7.21 13.53 18.52
C GLU A 53 8.40 14.05 19.33
N GLU A 54 9.59 13.44 19.19
CA GLU A 54 10.82 13.91 19.83
C GLU A 54 11.17 15.37 19.49
N LEU A 55 10.99 15.75 18.22
CA LEU A 55 11.23 17.11 17.76
C LEU A 55 10.16 18.08 18.27
N SER A 56 8.94 17.62 18.52
CA SER A 56 7.87 18.48 19.03
C SER A 56 8.18 19.01 20.42
N GLU A 57 8.89 18.22 21.25
CA GLU A 57 9.31 18.62 22.59
C GLU A 57 10.45 19.66 22.58
N ARG A 58 11.39 19.54 21.64
CA ARG A 58 12.66 20.31 21.65
C ARG A 58 12.76 21.37 20.56
N GLN A 59 12.06 21.19 19.44
CA GLN A 59 12.13 21.98 18.20
C GLN A 59 10.77 22.02 17.47
N PRO A 60 9.71 22.57 18.10
CA PRO A 60 8.33 22.45 17.61
C PRO A 60 8.10 23.02 16.21
N VAL A 61 8.79 24.09 15.83
CA VAL A 61 8.67 24.66 14.46
C VAL A 61 9.29 23.71 13.42
N THR A 62 10.35 22.97 13.77
CA THR A 62 10.94 21.96 12.90
C THR A 62 9.98 20.79 12.72
N ALA A 63 9.36 20.31 13.80
CA ALA A 63 8.35 19.26 13.75
C ALA A 63 7.17 19.66 12.85
N LEU A 64 6.64 20.88 12.99
CA LEU A 64 5.59 21.42 12.13
C LEU A 64 5.99 21.48 10.65
N ARG A 65 7.23 21.87 10.34
CA ARG A 65 7.72 21.89 8.95
C ARG A 65 7.80 20.49 8.34
N ILE A 66 8.20 19.49 9.13
CA ILE A 66 8.22 18.09 8.68
C ILE A 66 6.80 17.60 8.44
N ALA A 67 5.88 17.83 9.38
CA ALA A 67 4.47 17.47 9.23
C ALA A 67 3.84 18.10 7.98
N ALA A 68 4.04 19.41 7.78
CA ALA A 68 3.57 20.11 6.59
C ALA A 68 4.16 19.53 5.29
N ARG A 69 5.41 19.08 5.31
CA ARG A 69 6.03 18.44 4.14
C ARG A 69 5.37 17.09 3.83
N VAL A 70 5.07 16.28 4.85
CA VAL A 70 4.34 15.01 4.69
C VAL A 70 2.93 15.26 4.14
N GLU A 71 2.19 16.20 4.73
CA GLU A 71 0.85 16.60 4.30
C GLU A 71 0.85 17.09 2.85
N SER A 72 1.83 17.88 2.44
CA SER A 72 1.94 18.37 1.06
C SER A 72 2.19 17.25 0.04
N ALA A 73 2.85 16.17 0.45
CA ALA A 73 3.23 15.07 -0.43
C ALA A 73 2.13 14.00 -0.55
N ALA A 74 1.38 13.77 0.53
CA ALA A 74 0.36 12.72 0.59
C ALA A 74 -0.72 12.78 -0.53
N PRO A 75 -1.22 13.95 -0.96
CA PRO A 75 -2.15 14.05 -2.09
C PRO A 75 -1.57 13.52 -3.40
N GLN A 76 -0.29 13.74 -3.67
CA GLN A 76 0.36 13.28 -4.90
C GLN A 76 0.50 11.76 -4.90
N TYR A 77 0.94 11.18 -3.79
CA TYR A 77 1.07 9.73 -3.64
C TYR A 77 -0.29 9.04 -3.72
N SER A 78 -1.30 9.57 -3.02
CA SER A 78 -2.66 9.01 -3.04
C SER A 78 -3.31 9.05 -4.43
N ALA A 79 -3.14 10.14 -5.18
CA ALA A 79 -3.62 10.22 -6.56
C ALA A 79 -2.91 9.22 -7.48
N GLY A 80 -1.59 9.06 -7.34
CA GLY A 80 -0.81 8.06 -8.09
C GLY A 80 -1.27 6.63 -7.80
N ALA A 81 -1.43 6.29 -6.53
CA ALA A 81 -1.92 4.98 -6.09
C ALA A 81 -3.36 4.71 -6.55
N ALA A 82 -4.27 5.68 -6.41
CA ALA A 82 -5.65 5.55 -6.89
C ALA A 82 -5.71 5.32 -8.40
N ARG A 83 -4.90 6.06 -9.20
CA ARG A 83 -4.80 5.82 -10.65
C ARG A 83 -4.28 4.42 -10.97
N ALA A 84 -3.26 3.94 -10.27
CA ALA A 84 -2.74 2.58 -10.44
C ALA A 84 -3.79 1.52 -10.09
N ALA A 85 -4.49 1.69 -8.97
CA ALA A 85 -5.57 0.80 -8.53
C ALA A 85 -6.71 0.74 -9.57
N ARG A 86 -7.11 1.89 -10.12
CA ARG A 86 -8.15 1.96 -11.16
C ARG A 86 -7.72 1.30 -12.48
N ARG A 87 -6.46 1.42 -12.89
CA ARG A 87 -5.91 0.65 -14.03
C ARG A 87 -5.90 -0.86 -13.77
N GLY A 88 -5.69 -1.25 -12.51
CA GLY A 88 -5.84 -2.64 -12.03
C GLY A 88 -7.29 -3.08 -11.82
N LEU A 89 -8.27 -2.31 -12.30
CA LEU A 89 -9.72 -2.58 -12.18
C LEU A 89 -10.24 -2.69 -10.73
N VAL A 90 -9.50 -2.18 -9.75
CA VAL A 90 -9.94 -2.13 -8.35
C VAL A 90 -11.16 -1.21 -8.23
N SER A 91 -12.23 -1.68 -7.57
CA SER A 91 -13.47 -0.92 -7.42
C SER A 91 -13.28 0.34 -6.58
N TRP A 92 -14.12 1.35 -6.83
CA TRP A 92 -14.13 2.57 -6.00
C TRP A 92 -14.40 2.27 -4.53
N GLU A 93 -15.23 1.27 -4.25
CA GLU A 93 -15.52 0.81 -2.89
C GLU A 93 -14.27 0.27 -2.18
N ALA A 94 -13.46 -0.54 -2.86
CA ALA A 94 -12.21 -1.05 -2.30
C ALA A 94 -11.18 0.08 -2.07
N ILE A 95 -11.08 1.04 -3.00
CA ILE A 95 -10.25 2.24 -2.82
C ILE A 95 -10.76 3.04 -1.61
N GLY A 96 -12.07 3.24 -1.49
CA GLY A 96 -12.68 3.93 -0.34
C GLY A 96 -12.31 3.27 0.99
N ARG A 97 -12.42 1.94 1.08
CA ARG A 97 -12.03 1.20 2.29
C ARG A 97 -10.58 1.44 2.70
N ALA A 98 -9.64 1.49 1.75
CA ALA A 98 -8.23 1.77 2.03
C ALA A 98 -8.01 3.17 2.66
N PHE A 99 -8.88 4.14 2.39
CA PHE A 99 -8.88 5.47 3.00
C PHE A 99 -9.91 5.62 4.14
N SER A 100 -10.48 4.52 4.63
CA SER A 100 -11.55 4.51 5.63
C SER A 100 -12.75 5.41 5.26
N THR A 101 -13.10 5.43 3.97
CA THR A 101 -14.19 6.25 3.41
C THR A 101 -15.10 5.42 2.48
N SER A 102 -16.17 6.02 1.98
CA SER A 102 -17.08 5.35 1.04
C SER A 102 -16.50 5.32 -0.38
N GLY A 103 -17.02 4.42 -1.22
CA GLY A 103 -16.64 4.38 -2.64
C GLY A 103 -17.00 5.66 -3.40
N GLU A 104 -18.15 6.25 -3.08
CA GLU A 104 -18.60 7.54 -3.64
C GLU A 104 -17.64 8.68 -3.26
N ALA A 105 -17.26 8.78 -1.99
CA ALA A 105 -16.29 9.79 -1.54
C ALA A 105 -14.91 9.60 -2.18
N ALA A 106 -14.48 8.35 -2.40
CA ALA A 106 -13.25 8.05 -3.13
C ALA A 106 -13.34 8.45 -4.61
N GLN A 107 -14.49 8.18 -5.25
CA GLN A 107 -14.73 8.59 -6.62
C GLN A 107 -14.71 10.12 -6.76
N ASP A 108 -15.43 10.86 -5.92
CA ASP A 108 -15.44 12.32 -5.94
C ASP A 108 -14.02 12.90 -5.73
N ARG A 109 -13.25 12.27 -4.84
CA ARG A 109 -11.88 12.69 -4.52
C ARG A 109 -10.90 12.46 -5.67
N PHE A 110 -11.02 11.34 -6.40
CA PHE A 110 -10.00 10.88 -7.35
C PHE A 110 -10.44 10.85 -8.81
N ALA A 111 -11.71 11.08 -9.14
CA ALA A 111 -12.24 10.94 -10.50
C ALA A 111 -11.48 11.80 -11.52
N ARG A 112 -11.11 13.03 -11.14
CA ARG A 112 -10.34 13.93 -12.01
C ARG A 112 -8.93 13.41 -12.29
N GLN A 113 -8.25 12.89 -11.28
CA GLN A 113 -6.88 12.38 -11.41
C GLN A 113 -6.82 11.01 -12.09
N VAL A 114 -7.94 10.30 -12.22
CA VAL A 114 -8.00 8.97 -12.88
C VAL A 114 -8.40 9.08 -14.35
N ALA A 115 -9.06 10.17 -14.76
CA ALA A 115 -9.44 10.42 -16.15
C ALA A 115 -8.26 10.85 -17.05
N ASP A 116 -7.19 11.39 -16.44
CA ASP A 116 -5.92 11.78 -17.09
C ASP A 116 -4.88 10.64 -17.05
#